data_AF-A0A0L8GH98-F1
#
_entry.id   AF-A0A0L8GH98-F1
#
_cell.length_a   1.000
_cell.length_b   1.000
_cell.length_c   1.000
_cell.angle_alpha   90.00
_cell.angle_beta   90.00
_cell.angle_gamma   90.00
#
_symmetry.space_group_name_H-M   'P 1'
#
loop_
_entity.id
_entity.type
_entity.pdbx_description
1 polymer ?
#
loop_
_entity_poly.entity_id
_entity_poly.type
_entity_poly.pdbx_seq_one_letter_code
_entity_poly.pdbx_strand_id
1 'polypeptide(L)'
;MSHSNETVGKFYDDLAQLLRKVPISDKLVILGDINARAGKDNVSWPVLGRHESGKYNKNGVALLTFCTYNNQVVTNTLFKQKNKYKTT
;
A
#
# COMPACT_ATOMS: atom_id res chain seq x y z
N MET A 1 -4.76 -15.15 6.77
CA MET A 1 -3.75 -15.49 7.80
C MET A 1 -3.15 -14.18 8.33
N SER A 2 -2.93 -14.07 9.64
CA SER A 2 -2.27 -12.92 10.27
C SER A 2 -0.80 -13.26 10.47
N HIS A 3 0.11 -12.48 9.89
CA HIS A 3 1.55 -12.58 10.15
C HIS A 3 1.92 -11.79 11.42
N SER A 4 3.05 -12.14 12.05
CA SER A 4 3.56 -11.38 13.20
C SER A 4 4.00 -9.98 12.77
N ASN A 5 4.05 -9.04 13.72
CA ASN A 5 4.56 -7.68 13.44
C ASN A 5 5.98 -7.69 12.90
N GLU A 6 6.82 -8.57 13.44
CA GLU A 6 8.22 -8.71 13.06
C GLU A 6 8.34 -9.18 11.61
N THR A 7 7.55 -10.17 11.19
CA THR A 7 7.53 -10.63 9.80
C THR A 7 7.05 -9.54 8.84
N VAL A 8 5.99 -8.81 9.20
CA VAL A 8 5.47 -7.71 8.36
C VAL A 8 6.47 -6.55 8.27
N GLY A 9 7.08 -6.17 9.39
CA GLY A 9 8.11 -5.12 9.43
C GLY A 9 9.30 -5.49 8.56
N LYS A 10 9.85 -6.69 8.74
CA LYS A 10 10.97 -7.19 7.94
C LYS A 10 10.66 -7.19 6.44
N PHE A 11 9.46 -7.60 6.04
CA PHE A 11 9.05 -7.55 4.63
C PHE A 11 9.13 -6.13 4.04
N TYR A 12 8.57 -5.14 4.73
CA TYR A 12 8.60 -3.75 4.25
C TYR A 12 9.99 -3.13 4.31
N ASP A 13 10.83 -3.50 5.29
CA ASP A 13 12.22 -3.05 5.38
C ASP A 13 13.07 -3.61 4.23
N ASP A 14 12.95 -4.90 3.94
CA ASP A 14 13.64 -5.56 2.83
C ASP A 14 13.16 -4.97 1.49
N LEU A 15 11.85 -4.73 1.34
CA LEU A 15 11.28 -4.07 0.15
C LEU A 15 11.82 -2.64 -0.02
N ALA A 16 11.87 -1.84 1.05
CA ALA A 16 12.40 -0.47 1.00
C ALA A 16 13.88 -0.45 0.59
N GLN A 17 14.68 -1.40 1.07
CA GLN A 17 16.08 -1.54 0.65
C GLN A 17 16.19 -1.90 -0.84
N LEU A 18 15.30 -2.74 -1.36
CA LEU A 18 15.27 -3.06 -2.78
C LEU A 18 14.90 -1.83 -3.63
N LEU A 19 13.92 -1.03 -3.19
CA LEU A 19 13.49 0.16 -3.93
C LEU A 19 14.60 1.20 -4.06
N ARG A 20 15.44 1.37 -3.03
CA ARG A 20 16.58 2.31 -3.05
C ARG A 20 17.64 1.96 -4.09
N LYS A 21 17.66 0.72 -4.60
CA LYS A 21 18.59 0.29 -5.65
C LYS A 21 18.07 0.63 -7.05
N VAL A 22 16.80 0.99 -7.19
CA VAL A 22 16.21 1.38 -8.47
C VAL A 22 16.61 2.82 -8.78
N PRO A 23 17.19 3.09 -9.97
CA PRO A 23 17.51 4.45 -10.39
C PRO A 23 16.28 5.36 -10.37
N ILE A 24 16.44 6.61 -9.96
CA ILE A 24 15.34 7.60 -9.90
C ILE A 24 14.75 7.89 -11.30
N SER A 25 15.53 7.68 -12.36
CA SER A 25 15.07 7.79 -13.75
C SER A 25 14.02 6.75 -14.13
N ASP A 26 13.99 5.64 -13.41
CA ASP A 26 13.22 4.47 -13.79
C ASP A 26 11.82 4.54 -13.16
N LYS A 27 10.82 4.09 -13.91
CA LYS A 27 9.44 4.01 -13.42
C LYS A 27 9.24 2.68 -12.71
N LEU A 28 9.03 2.73 -11.40
CA LEU A 28 8.77 1.54 -10.60
C LEU A 28 7.27 1.29 -10.47
N VAL A 29 6.86 0.03 -10.66
CA VAL A 29 5.51 -0.46 -10.34
C VAL A 29 5.64 -1.77 -9.57
N ILE A 30 5.04 -1.81 -8.37
CA ILE A 30 4.97 -3.01 -7.54
C ILE A 30 3.59 -3.64 -7.74
N LEU A 31 3.57 -4.89 -8.16
CA LEU A 31 2.34 -5.65 -8.41
C LEU A 31 2.28 -6.87 -7.49
N GLY A 32 1.07 -7.25 -7.10
CA GLY A 32 0.83 -8.42 -6.28
C GLY A 32 -0.31 -8.20 -5.29
N ASP A 33 -0.67 -9.28 -4.59
CA ASP A 33 -1.60 -9.20 -3.47
C ASP A 33 -0.83 -8.93 -2.17
N ILE A 34 -0.91 -7.69 -1.67
CA ILE A 34 -0.28 -7.26 -0.42
C ILE A 34 -1.14 -7.65 0.80
N ASN A 35 -2.35 -8.18 0.59
CA ASN A 35 -3.29 -8.59 1.64
C ASN A 35 -3.51 -7.47 2.69
N ALA A 36 -3.70 -6.25 2.20
CA ALA A 36 -3.85 -5.04 2.99
C ALA A 36 -5.13 -4.30 2.57
N ARG A 37 -5.91 -3.85 3.56
CA ARG A 37 -7.05 -2.96 3.32
C ARG A 37 -6.60 -1.55 3.68
N ALA A 38 -6.47 -0.67 2.70
CA ALA A 38 -5.97 0.69 2.91
C ALA A 38 -7.04 1.68 3.43
N GLY A 39 -8.32 1.35 3.26
CA GLY A 39 -9.43 2.23 3.65
C GLY A 39 -9.49 3.52 2.81
N LYS A 40 -10.39 4.43 3.20
CA LYS A 40 -10.75 5.62 2.39
C LYS A 40 -10.27 6.97 2.94
N ASP A 41 -9.46 7.00 3.99
CA ASP A 41 -9.05 8.23 4.66
C ASP A 41 -7.87 8.89 3.93
N ASN A 42 -8.17 9.52 2.80
CA ASN A 42 -7.20 10.24 1.99
C ASN A 42 -6.81 11.61 2.55
N VAL A 43 -7.46 12.07 3.64
CA VAL A 43 -7.09 13.29 4.36
C VAL A 43 -5.87 13.01 5.22
N SER A 44 -5.91 11.92 5.99
CA SER A 44 -4.76 11.49 6.80
C SER A 44 -3.66 10.84 5.97
N TRP A 45 -4.02 10.22 4.83
CA TRP A 45 -3.08 9.48 3.98
C TRP A 45 -3.10 10.00 2.54
N PRO A 46 -2.22 10.96 2.19
CA PRO A 46 -2.18 11.55 0.84
C PRO A 46 -1.73 10.58 -0.25
N VAL A 47 -1.20 9.41 0.14
CA VAL A 47 -0.86 8.30 -0.77
C VAL A 47 -2.07 7.52 -1.29
N LEU A 48 -3.27 7.85 -0.79
CA LEU A 48 -4.54 7.27 -1.23
C LEU A 48 -5.27 8.15 -2.24
N GLY A 49 -5.85 7.46 -3.22
CA GLY A 49 -6.85 7.99 -4.12
C GLY A 49 -8.26 8.00 -3.53
N ARG A 50 -9.17 8.56 -4.32
CA ARG A 50 -10.57 8.84 -3.93
C ARG A 50 -11.52 7.64 -3.96
N HIS A 51 -11.09 6.48 -4.45
CA HIS A 51 -12.01 5.39 -4.82
C HIS A 51 -12.00 4.19 -3.89
N GLU A 52 -11.15 4.18 -2.86
CA GLU A 52 -11.19 3.13 -1.85
C GLU A 52 -12.41 3.19 -0.95
N SER A 53 -12.68 2.07 -0.29
CA SER A 53 -13.79 1.93 0.64
C SER A 53 -13.39 1.21 1.92
N GLY A 54 -14.17 1.41 2.99
CA GLY A 54 -13.93 0.77 4.27
C GLY A 54 -12.87 1.44 5.14
N LYS A 55 -12.52 0.76 6.23
CA LYS A 55 -11.47 1.16 7.18
C LYS A 55 -10.20 0.38 6.87
N TYR A 56 -9.05 1.00 7.16
CA TYR A 56 -7.80 0.26 7.07
C TYR A 56 -7.74 -0.87 8.10
N ASN A 57 -7.07 -1.96 7.75
CA ASN A 57 -6.66 -2.97 8.73
C ASN A 57 -5.19 -2.74 9.13
N LYS A 58 -4.67 -3.57 10.04
CA LYS A 58 -3.29 -3.48 10.52
C LYS A 58 -2.25 -3.53 9.38
N ASN A 59 -2.45 -4.42 8.40
CA ASN A 59 -1.59 -4.50 7.22
C ASN A 59 -1.74 -3.26 6.32
N GLY A 60 -2.94 -2.69 6.26
CA GLY A 60 -3.24 -1.41 5.61
C GLY A 60 -2.41 -0.28 6.16
N VAL A 61 -2.34 -0.16 7.49
CA VAL A 61 -1.49 0.87 8.13
C VAL A 61 -0.02 0.68 7.76
N ALA A 62 0.47 -0.57 7.77
CA ALA A 62 1.85 -0.86 7.35
C ALA A 62 2.12 -0.48 5.89
N LEU A 63 1.20 -0.82 4.97
CA LEU A 63 1.28 -0.43 3.56
C LEU A 63 1.27 1.11 3.38
N LEU A 64 0.34 1.79 4.05
CA LEU A 64 0.21 3.25 3.99
C LEU A 64 1.46 3.96 4.51
N THR A 65 2.01 3.45 5.61
CA THR A 65 3.24 3.95 6.22
C THR A 65 4.41 3.76 5.25
N PHE A 66 4.56 2.57 4.69
CA PHE A 66 5.59 2.27 3.69
C PHE A 66 5.47 3.18 2.46
N CYS A 67 4.27 3.33 1.89
CA CYS A 67 4.04 4.18 0.73
C CYS A 67 4.37 5.65 1.04
N THR A 68 3.99 6.14 2.21
CA THR A 68 4.27 7.53 2.64
C THR A 68 5.77 7.78 2.76
N TYR A 69 6.52 6.87 3.39
CA TYR A 69 7.97 7.02 3.56
C TYR A 69 8.78 6.87 2.26
N ASN A 70 8.27 6.13 1.27
CA ASN A 70 8.97 5.86 0.02
C ASN A 70 8.43 6.65 -1.18
N ASN A 71 7.60 7.68 -0.91
CA ASN A 71 6.95 8.51 -1.94
C ASN A 71 6.20 7.68 -3.00
N GLN A 72 5.56 6.59 -2.59
CA GLN A 72 4.77 5.70 -3.45
C GLN A 72 3.27 5.97 -3.27
N VAL A 73 2.49 5.68 -4.31
CA VAL A 73 1.04 5.84 -4.31
C VAL A 73 0.35 4.48 -4.42
N VAL A 74 -0.75 4.28 -3.68
CA VAL A 74 -1.51 3.03 -3.75
C VAL A 74 -2.44 3.07 -4.97
N THR A 75 -2.04 2.43 -6.07
CA THR A 75 -2.67 2.61 -7.38
C THR A 75 -4.12 2.10 -7.46
N ASN A 76 -4.47 1.01 -6.78
CA ASN A 76 -5.85 0.47 -6.75
C ASN A 76 -6.88 1.49 -6.26
N THR A 77 -6.43 2.47 -5.48
CA THR A 77 -7.26 3.49 -4.84
C THR A 77 -7.54 4.69 -5.75
N LEU A 78 -6.76 4.82 -6.83
CA LEU A 78 -6.82 5.95 -7.78
C LEU A 78 -7.94 5.80 -8.81
N PHE A 79 -8.43 4.58 -9.05
CA PHE A 79 -9.38 4.29 -10.13
C PHE A 79 -10.72 3.77 -9.61
N LYS A 80 -11.81 4.15 -10.29
CA LYS A 80 -13.14 3.66 -9.94
C LYS A 80 -13.29 2.20 -10.38
N GLN A 81 -13.33 1.30 -9.41
CA GLN A 81 -13.61 -0.12 -9.64
C GLN A 81 -15.06 -0.48 -9.34
N LYS A 82 -15.57 -1.57 -9.93
CA LYS A 82 -16.88 -2.16 -9.57
C LYS A 82 -16.82 -2.68 -8.13
N ASN A 83 -17.90 -2.54 -7.37
CA ASN A 83 -17.93 -2.93 -5.95
C ASN A 83 -17.49 -4.37 -5.69
N LYS A 84 -17.81 -5.31 -6.60
CA LYS A 84 -17.40 -6.71 -6.51
C LYS A 84 -15.87 -6.96 -6.49
N TYR A 85 -15.06 -5.95 -6.83
CA TYR A 85 -13.60 -6.04 -6.82
C TYR A 85 -12.95 -5.23 -5.68
N LYS A 86 -13.74 -4.51 -4.87
CA LYS A 86 -13.20 -3.67 -3.79
C LYS A 86 -13.03 -4.39 -2.47
N THR A 87 -13.74 -5.50 -2.29
CA THR A 87 -13.81 -6.22 -1.03
C THR A 87 -13.71 -7.71 -1.30
N THR A 88 -12.69 -8.34 -0.72
CA THR A 88 -12.57 -9.78 -0.48
C THR A 88 -12.75 -10.08 1.00
#